data_AF-A0A8T6YKA7-F1
#
_entry.id   AF-A0A8T6YKA7-F1
#
_cell.length_a   1.000
_cell.length_b   1.000
_cell.length_c   1.000
_cell.angle_alpha   90.00
_cell.angle_beta   90.00
_cell.angle_gamma   90.00
#
_symmetry.space_group_name_H-M   'P 1'
#
loop_
_entity.id
_entity.type
_entity.pdbx_description
1 polymer ?
#
loop_
_entity_poly.entity_id
_entity_poly.type
_entity_poly.pdbx_seq_one_letter_code
_entity_poly.pdbx_strand_id
1 'polypeptide(L)' 'MMSNDVMKSLIILIQNNFGDADILLRILNNLKNEKPLFPPDKEYLDNVLKKYFPNENF' A
#
# COMPACT_ATOMS: atom_id res chain seq x y z
N MET A 1 8.08 0.06 -13.38
CA MET A 1 7.04 1.11 -13.47
C MET A 1 5.94 0.92 -12.41
N MET A 2 5.56 -0.31 -12.03
CA MET A 2 4.55 -0.64 -10.98
C MET A 2 4.77 -0.03 -9.59
N SER A 3 6.01 0.17 -9.13
CA SER A 3 6.29 0.63 -7.75
C SER A 3 5.72 2.03 -7.44
N ASN A 4 5.71 2.94 -8.44
CA ASN A 4 5.32 4.34 -8.21
C ASN A 4 3.81 4.50 -7.99
N ASP A 5 2.98 3.74 -8.68
CA ASP A 5 1.53 3.90 -8.56
C ASP A 5 1.01 3.30 -7.26
N VAL A 6 1.55 2.15 -6.84
CA VAL A 6 1.30 1.58 -5.50
C VAL A 6 1.74 2.55 -4.38
N MET A 7 2.90 3.20 -4.52
CA MET A 7 3.36 4.18 -3.52
C MET A 7 2.46 5.42 -3.44
N LYS A 8 1.89 5.89 -4.56
CA LYS A 8 0.89 6.99 -4.54
C LYS A 8 -0.39 6.54 -3.84
N SER A 9 -0.89 5.35 -4.16
CA SER A 9 -2.11 4.81 -3.52
C SER A 9 -1.92 4.63 -2.02
N LEU A 10 -0.75 4.18 -1.57
CA LEU A 10 -0.39 4.15 -0.14
C LEU A 10 -0.47 5.53 0.53
N ILE A 11 0.05 6.58 -0.12
CA ILE A 11 -0.02 7.94 0.40
C ILE A 11 -1.48 8.40 0.53
N ILE A 12 -2.31 8.14 -0.49
CA ILE A 12 -3.74 8.48 -0.47
C ILE A 12 -4.46 7.75 0.67
N LEU A 13 -4.18 6.45 0.84
CA LEU A 13 -4.78 5.64 1.92
C LEU A 13 -4.44 6.21 3.30
N ILE A 14 -3.17 6.56 3.53
CA ILE A 14 -2.70 7.14 4.79
C ILE A 14 -3.37 8.49 5.05
N GLN A 15 -3.40 9.38 4.05
CA GLN A 15 -3.97 10.72 4.19
C GLN A 15 -5.48 10.71 4.47
N ASN A 16 -6.20 9.70 3.96
CA ASN A 16 -7.65 9.57 4.16
C ASN A 16 -8.01 8.62 5.32
N ASN A 17 -7.03 8.14 6.08
CA ASN A 17 -7.22 7.18 7.18
C ASN A 17 -7.95 5.88 6.72
N PHE A 18 -7.63 5.41 5.51
CA PHE A 18 -8.21 4.23 4.89
C PHE A 18 -7.38 2.99 5.21
N GLY A 19 -7.72 2.35 6.32
CA GLY A 19 -6.98 1.22 6.86
C GLY A 19 -6.19 1.61 8.10
N ASP A 20 -5.16 0.84 8.40
CA ASP A 20 -4.28 0.99 9.53
C ASP A 20 -3.05 1.78 9.09
N ALA A 21 -2.94 3.01 9.61
CA ALA A 21 -1.90 3.94 9.20
C ALA A 21 -0.49 3.42 9.49
N ASP A 22 -0.29 2.67 10.59
CA ASP A 22 1.03 2.16 10.97
C ASP A 22 1.48 1.04 10.03
N ILE A 23 0.57 0.15 9.65
CA ILE A 23 0.85 -0.89 8.66
C ILE A 23 1.14 -0.27 7.29
N LEU A 24 0.33 0.70 6.85
CA LEU A 24 0.53 1.37 5.57
C LEU A 24 1.85 2.16 5.53
N LEU A 25 2.22 2.84 6.61
CA LEU A 25 3.51 3.54 6.74
C LEU A 25 4.69 2.55 6.73
N ARG A 26 4.57 1.41 7.42
CA ARG A 26 5.59 0.34 7.38
C ARG A 26 5.79 -0.17 5.95
N ILE A 27 4.72 -0.46 5.24
CA ILE A 27 4.75 -0.92 3.84
C ILE A 27 5.41 0.13 2.94
N LEU A 28 4.96 1.39 3.05
CA LEU A 28 5.53 2.49 2.26
C LEU A 28 7.03 2.65 2.51
N ASN A 29 7.47 2.57 3.77
CA ASN A 29 8.88 2.63 4.12
C ASN A 29 9.67 1.45 3.56
N ASN A 30 9.13 0.22 3.59
CA ASN A 30 9.79 -0.93 2.99
C ASN A 30 9.97 -0.74 1.48
N LEU A 31 8.92 -0.33 0.76
CA LEU A 31 8.98 -0.09 -0.68
C LEU A 31 9.98 1.01 -1.05
N LYS A 32 9.98 2.14 -0.32
CA LYS A 32 10.94 3.25 -0.53
C LYS A 32 12.40 2.84 -0.36
N ASN A 33 12.67 1.87 0.51
CA ASN A 33 14.01 1.36 0.77
C ASN A 33 14.30 0.08 -0.02
N GLU A 34 13.51 -0.23 -1.05
CA GLU A 34 13.64 -1.42 -1.90
C GLU A 34 13.65 -2.75 -1.10
N LYS A 35 13.03 -2.75 0.08
CA LYS A 35 12.89 -3.94 0.93
C LYS A 35 11.68 -4.76 0.47
N PRO A 36 11.78 -6.10 0.48
CA PRO A 36 10.65 -6.95 0.18
C PRO A 36 9.57 -6.80 1.26
N LEU A 37 8.31 -6.85 0.84
CA LEU A 37 7.18 -6.95 1.76
C LEU A 37 7.05 -8.37 2.29
N PHE A 38 6.79 -8.51 3.59
CA PHE A 38 6.45 -9.79 4.18
C PHE A 38 5.04 -10.22 3.72
N PRO A 39 4.74 -11.54 3.68
CA PRO A 39 3.44 -12.02 3.20
C PRO A 39 2.21 -11.35 3.85
N PRO A 40 2.17 -11.12 5.17
CA PRO A 40 1.03 -10.43 5.79
C PRO A 40 0.86 -8.99 5.31
N ASP A 41 1.97 -8.28 5.09
CA ASP A 41 1.96 -6.91 4.60
C ASP A 41 1.46 -6.86 3.14
N LYS A 42 1.81 -7.86 2.31
CA LYS A 42 1.29 -7.98 0.94
C LYS A 42 -0.21 -8.25 0.92
N GLU A 43 -0.66 -9.24 1.69
CA GLU A 43 -2.09 -9.59 1.77
C GLU A 43 -2.92 -8.41 2.29
N TYR A 44 -2.41 -7.72 3.31
CA TYR A 44 -3.03 -6.51 3.82
C TYR A 44 -3.15 -5.43 2.74
N LEU A 45 -2.04 -5.13 2.04
CA LEU A 45 -2.02 -4.15 0.97
C LEU A 45 -3.03 -4.48 -0.14
N ASP A 46 -3.03 -5.72 -0.62
CA ASP A 46 -3.93 -6.17 -1.68
C ASP A 46 -5.40 -6.00 -1.27
N ASN A 47 -5.75 -6.35 -0.03
CA ASN A 47 -7.12 -6.22 0.49
C ASN A 47 -7.56 -4.75 0.57
N VAL A 48 -6.67 -3.87 1.05
CA VAL A 48 -6.97 -2.43 1.17
C VAL A 48 -7.07 -1.79 -0.21
N LEU A 49 -6.16 -2.11 -1.14
CA LEU A 49 -6.22 -1.60 -2.51
C LEU A 49 -7.49 -2.04 -3.24
N LYS A 50 -7.88 -3.33 -3.16
CA LYS A 50 -9.14 -3.81 -3.74
C LYS A 50 -10.37 -3.14 -3.15
N LYS A 51 -10.34 -2.83 -1.84
CA LYS A 51 -11.46 -2.20 -1.14
C LYS A 51 -11.67 -0.75 -1.56
N TYR A 52 -10.59 0.05 -1.62
CA TYR A 52 -10.69 1.50 -1.83
C TYR A 52 -10.42 1.94 -3.28
N PHE A 53 -9.77 1.09 -4.09
CA PHE A 53 -9.50 1.32 -5.51
C PHE A 53 -9.89 0.10 -6.37
N PRO A 54 -11.16 -0.33 -6.33
CA PRO A 54 -11.60 -1.58 -6.98
C PRO A 54 -11.46 -1.59 -8.51
N ASN A 55 -11.34 -0.41 -9.13
CA ASN A 55 -11.24 -0.25 -10.59
C ASN A 55 -9.81 0.02 -11.07
N GLU A 56 -8.82 0.07 -10.16
CA GLU A 56 -7.43 0.27 -10.52
C GLU A 56 -6.71 -1.08 -10.70
N ASN A 57 -5.90 -1.16 -11.75
CA ASN A 57 -5.02 -2.30 -12.01
C ASN A 57 -3.59 -1.91 -11.61
N PHE A 58 -3.08 -2.54 -10.55
CA PHE A 58 -1.77 -2.27 -9.94
C PHE A 58 -0.68 -3.25 -10.38
#